data_AF-A0A355EX68-F1
#
_entry.id   AF-A0A355EX68-F1
#
_cell.length_a   1.000
_cell.length_b   1.000
_cell.length_c   1.000
_cell.angle_alpha   90.00
_cell.angle_beta   90.00
_cell.angle_gamma   90.00
#
_symmetry.space_group_name_H-M   'P 1'
#
loop_
_entity.id
_entity.type
_entity.pdbx_description
1 polymer ?
#
loop_
_entity_poly.entity_id
_entity_poly.type
_entity_poly.pdbx_seq_one_letter_code
_entity_poly.pdbx_strand_id
1 'polypeptide(L)'
;MSRAAEATRPQRPAALLPEAGRFWIRYVPRAWESPEPPWIHLAEGRLGEWGRSASQKAAAGAGANVFEMLAEEPLDDVLYLPPVPSRRAAARDKLAGTRLVDGTPVVLQLFPGEESAVPAVSGVAFVYDLLPALLARDLDRLAKVPAGGTAVWTLISGLTDDPGLWDEGCARLAAAGVRCVQAVAPELEPSDRRRLAERWASEGKEDELFDALFHREPPRERDFARVAHRHGLTPFLARPLPRPPVLRIENRRIGGILATIAELSLRLGRSEAQAQAWFHAARWIDTTHYEVDAVADEGNLAVLPLDPACRDAVAELVETGEVALLNELLTAYLGDDDDA
;
A
#
# COMPACT_ATOMS: atom_id res chain seq x y z
N MET A 1 -4.90 -35.41 34.74
CA MET A 1 -4.09 -34.17 34.78
C MET A 1 -4.41 -33.37 33.54
N SER A 2 -5.20 -32.32 33.74
CA SER A 2 -5.66 -31.39 32.72
C SER A 2 -4.49 -30.52 32.26
N ARG A 3 -4.07 -30.64 30.99
CA ARG A 3 -3.27 -29.58 30.35
C ARG A 3 -4.25 -28.48 29.99
N ALA A 4 -4.13 -27.40 30.74
CA ALA A 4 -4.93 -26.21 30.68
C ALA A 4 -5.09 -25.73 29.23
N ALA A 5 -6.33 -25.39 28.90
CA ALA A 5 -6.64 -24.42 27.88
C ALA A 5 -5.88 -23.14 28.21
N GLU A 6 -4.75 -22.93 27.54
CA GLU A 6 -4.15 -21.62 27.42
C GLU A 6 -5.13 -20.83 26.56
N ALA A 7 -6.03 -20.10 27.23
CA ALA A 7 -6.97 -19.21 26.59
C ALA A 7 -6.14 -18.26 25.72
N THR A 8 -6.22 -18.46 24.40
CA THR A 8 -5.53 -17.65 23.40
C THR A 8 -5.92 -16.22 23.66
N ARG A 9 -5.01 -15.43 24.26
CA ARG A 9 -5.26 -14.01 24.49
C ARG A 9 -5.67 -13.39 23.15
N PRO A 10 -6.74 -12.59 23.12
CA PRO A 10 -7.10 -11.84 21.93
C PRO A 10 -5.86 -11.07 21.45
N GLN A 11 -5.38 -11.36 20.23
CA GLN A 11 -4.16 -10.73 19.71
C GLN A 11 -4.51 -9.39 19.04
N ARG A 12 -4.08 -8.29 19.65
CA ARG A 12 -4.12 -6.92 19.09
C ARG A 12 -3.55 -6.87 17.66
N PRO A 13 -3.93 -5.96 16.75
CA PRO A 13 -3.29 -5.79 15.45
C PRO A 13 -1.78 -5.60 15.60
N ALA A 14 -1.04 -5.93 14.54
CA ALA A 14 0.36 -5.54 14.47
C ALA A 14 0.43 -4.05 14.09
N ALA A 15 1.29 -3.32 14.78
CA ALA A 15 1.59 -1.92 14.49
C ALA A 15 2.91 -1.86 13.69
N LEU A 16 2.88 -1.22 12.53
CA LEU A 16 3.98 -1.05 11.57
C LEU A 16 4.29 0.43 11.40
N LEU A 17 5.51 0.84 11.04
CA LEU A 17 5.73 2.24 10.69
C LEU A 17 5.00 2.53 9.35
N PRO A 18 4.17 3.59 9.28
CA PRO A 18 3.46 3.90 8.05
C PRO A 18 4.47 4.49 7.05
N GLU A 19 4.67 3.79 5.93
CA GLU A 19 5.57 4.22 4.85
C GLU A 19 4.77 4.39 3.56
N ALA A 20 5.14 5.39 2.74
CA ALA A 20 4.47 5.67 1.46
C ALA A 20 4.51 4.48 0.50
N GLY A 21 5.69 3.82 0.42
CA GLY A 21 5.90 2.60 -0.36
C GLY A 21 5.05 1.40 0.10
N ARG A 22 4.52 1.45 1.33
CA ARG A 22 3.64 0.44 1.93
C ARG A 22 2.20 0.93 2.11
N PHE A 23 1.73 1.81 1.22
CA PHE A 23 0.34 2.27 1.20
C PHE A 23 -0.10 2.95 2.51
N TRP A 24 0.84 3.55 3.26
CA TRP A 24 0.58 4.26 4.52
C TRP A 24 0.07 3.39 5.67
N ILE A 25 0.25 2.07 5.56
CA ILE A 25 -0.36 1.12 6.49
C ILE A 25 0.34 1.17 7.86
N ARG A 26 -0.42 1.52 8.90
CA ARG A 26 0.03 1.47 10.30
C ARG A 26 -0.44 0.20 11.01
N TYR A 27 -1.68 -0.21 10.75
CA TYR A 27 -2.30 -1.32 11.47
C TYR A 27 -2.71 -2.43 10.52
N VAL A 28 -2.35 -3.67 10.86
CA VAL A 28 -2.72 -4.87 10.10
C VAL A 28 -3.31 -5.94 11.02
N PRO A 29 -4.38 -6.65 10.60
CA PRO A 29 -4.89 -7.83 11.29
C PRO A 29 -3.79 -8.90 11.40
N ARG A 30 -3.55 -9.44 12.60
CA ARG A 30 -2.54 -10.50 12.81
C ARG A 30 -2.92 -11.85 12.21
N ALA A 31 -4.22 -12.10 12.09
CA ALA A 31 -4.74 -13.33 11.54
C ALA A 31 -5.98 -13.01 10.72
N TRP A 32 -6.08 -13.60 9.55
CA TRP A 32 -7.24 -13.44 8.69
C TRP A 32 -7.46 -14.66 7.81
N GLU A 33 -8.70 -14.90 7.44
CA GLU A 33 -9.04 -15.97 6.52
C GLU A 33 -8.63 -15.57 5.10
N SER A 34 -7.57 -16.17 4.57
CA SER A 34 -7.05 -15.82 3.25
C SER A 34 -7.97 -16.30 2.13
N PRO A 35 -8.09 -15.53 1.03
CA PRO A 35 -8.83 -15.94 -0.16
C PRO A 35 -8.11 -17.08 -0.89
N GLU A 36 -8.81 -17.71 -1.84
CA GLU A 36 -8.23 -18.78 -2.66
C GLU A 36 -7.20 -18.30 -3.69
N PRO A 37 -7.42 -17.18 -4.43
CA PRO A 37 -6.44 -16.67 -5.38
C PRO A 37 -5.16 -16.14 -4.70
N PRO A 38 -4.01 -16.16 -5.40
CA PRO A 38 -2.79 -15.48 -4.94
C PRO A 38 -3.03 -13.97 -4.81
N TRP A 39 -2.40 -13.34 -3.83
CA TRP A 39 -2.53 -11.90 -3.57
C TRP A 39 -1.25 -11.37 -2.92
N ILE A 40 -1.06 -10.04 -2.97
CA ILE A 40 0.08 -9.36 -2.35
C ILE A 40 -0.33 -8.78 -0.98
N HIS A 41 0.43 -9.10 0.06
CA HIS A 41 0.26 -8.51 1.38
C HIS A 41 0.89 -7.12 1.42
N LEU A 42 0.10 -6.07 1.14
CA LEU A 42 0.57 -4.69 0.94
C LEU A 42 1.42 -4.15 2.10
N ALA A 43 1.08 -4.50 3.34
CA ALA A 43 1.81 -4.00 4.51
C ALA A 43 3.21 -4.63 4.67
N GLU A 44 3.39 -5.84 4.15
CA GLU A 44 4.64 -6.61 4.29
C GLU A 44 5.46 -6.62 3.01
N GLY A 45 4.87 -6.31 1.86
CA GLY A 45 5.54 -6.42 0.56
C GLY A 45 5.87 -7.87 0.21
N ARG A 46 5.01 -8.82 0.59
CA ARG A 46 5.21 -10.27 0.41
C ARG A 46 3.97 -10.91 -0.17
N LEU A 47 4.09 -12.09 -0.76
CA LEU A 47 2.89 -12.84 -1.15
C LEU A 47 2.08 -13.22 0.10
N GLY A 48 0.76 -13.01 0.03
CA GLY A 48 -0.15 -13.40 1.09
C GLY A 48 -0.23 -14.92 1.25
N GLU A 49 -0.92 -15.39 2.28
CA GLU A 49 -1.05 -16.84 2.52
C GLU A 49 -2.05 -17.50 1.56
N TRP A 50 -1.63 -17.81 0.34
CA TRP A 50 -2.45 -18.51 -0.64
C TRP A 50 -2.07 -20.00 -0.73
N GLY A 51 -3.08 -20.87 -0.73
CA GLY A 51 -2.88 -22.34 -0.80
C GLY A 51 -2.33 -23.01 0.47
N ARG A 52 -2.15 -22.31 1.60
CA ARG A 52 -1.70 -22.89 2.87
C ARG A 52 -2.91 -23.40 3.70
N SER A 53 -3.33 -24.64 3.46
CA SER A 53 -4.56 -25.22 4.06
C SER A 53 -4.56 -25.32 5.59
N ALA A 54 -3.39 -25.39 6.23
CA ALA A 54 -3.25 -25.53 7.69
C ALA A 54 -3.38 -24.21 8.45
N SER A 55 -2.82 -23.10 7.92
CA SER A 55 -2.96 -21.76 8.51
C SER A 55 -4.37 -21.20 8.30
N GLN A 56 -4.98 -21.49 7.13
CA GLN A 56 -6.38 -21.16 6.83
C GLN A 56 -7.38 -21.76 7.84
N LYS A 57 -7.16 -23.00 8.33
CA LYS A 57 -8.04 -23.62 9.35
C LYS A 57 -7.89 -22.99 10.73
N ALA A 58 -6.69 -22.58 11.13
CA ALA A 58 -6.45 -21.89 12.40
C ALA A 58 -6.98 -20.45 12.38
N ALA A 59 -6.80 -19.74 11.27
CA ALA A 59 -7.33 -18.40 11.04
C ALA A 59 -8.87 -18.38 10.89
N ALA A 60 -9.50 -19.43 10.35
CA ALA A 60 -10.96 -19.52 10.26
C ALA A 60 -11.66 -19.60 11.63
N GLY A 61 -11.01 -20.23 12.62
CA GLY A 61 -11.49 -20.28 14.01
C GLY A 61 -11.26 -18.98 14.79
N ALA A 62 -10.14 -18.28 14.53
CA ALA A 62 -9.81 -17.00 15.15
C ALA A 62 -10.48 -15.78 14.46
N GLY A 63 -10.76 -15.89 13.16
CA GLY A 63 -11.14 -14.78 12.29
C GLY A 63 -12.51 -14.17 12.59
N ALA A 64 -13.43 -14.91 13.25
CA ALA A 64 -14.67 -14.32 13.74
C ALA A 64 -14.43 -13.30 14.86
N ASN A 65 -13.45 -13.57 15.74
CA ASN A 65 -13.08 -12.71 16.87
C ASN A 65 -12.23 -11.51 16.41
N VAL A 66 -11.45 -11.65 15.33
CA VAL A 66 -10.57 -10.58 14.84
C VAL A 66 -11.35 -9.33 14.40
N PHE A 67 -12.49 -9.45 13.72
CA PHE A 67 -13.28 -8.27 13.33
C PHE A 67 -13.84 -7.51 14.53
N GLU A 68 -14.32 -8.23 15.55
CA GLU A 68 -14.90 -7.63 16.76
C GLU A 68 -13.82 -6.91 17.56
N MET A 69 -12.67 -7.56 17.76
CA MET A 69 -11.51 -6.93 18.40
C MET A 69 -11.03 -5.68 17.65
N LEU A 70 -10.89 -5.80 16.33
CA LEU A 70 -10.52 -4.71 15.46
C LEU A 70 -11.63 -3.68 15.33
N ALA A 71 -12.80 -3.82 15.93
CA ALA A 71 -13.75 -2.72 16.03
C ALA A 71 -13.53 -1.91 17.32
N GLU A 72 -13.06 -2.54 18.40
CA GLU A 72 -12.93 -1.92 19.72
C GLU A 72 -11.58 -1.24 19.97
N GLU A 73 -10.53 -1.62 19.23
CA GLU A 73 -9.17 -1.10 19.49
C GLU A 73 -9.02 0.38 19.09
N PRO A 74 -8.46 1.28 19.91
CA PRO A 74 -8.16 2.63 19.45
C PRO A 74 -7.02 2.60 18.43
N LEU A 75 -7.28 3.08 17.21
CA LEU A 75 -6.31 3.17 16.12
C LEU A 75 -6.06 4.64 15.80
N ASP A 76 -4.79 5.05 15.71
CA ASP A 76 -4.39 6.45 15.52
C ASP A 76 -4.02 6.81 14.08
N ASP A 77 -4.19 5.86 13.14
CA ASP A 77 -3.74 5.98 11.75
C ASP A 77 -4.37 4.87 10.88
N VAL A 78 -3.90 4.72 9.64
CA VAL A 78 -4.47 3.83 8.63
C VAL A 78 -4.52 2.35 9.05
N LEU A 79 -5.74 1.80 9.03
CA LEU A 79 -6.01 0.37 9.12
C LEU A 79 -6.04 -0.26 7.72
N TYR A 80 -5.29 -1.33 7.55
CA TYR A 80 -5.32 -2.14 6.34
C TYR A 80 -6.21 -3.37 6.51
N LEU A 81 -7.08 -3.61 5.54
CA LEU A 81 -7.93 -4.79 5.46
C LEU A 81 -7.58 -5.58 4.19
N PRO A 82 -6.96 -6.78 4.34
CA PRO A 82 -6.55 -7.60 3.19
C PRO A 82 -7.77 -8.19 2.44
N PRO A 83 -7.55 -8.77 1.26
CA PRO A 83 -8.59 -9.51 0.53
C PRO A 83 -9.09 -10.71 1.32
N VAL A 84 -10.33 -11.10 1.09
CA VAL A 84 -11.05 -12.09 1.91
C VAL A 84 -11.90 -13.00 1.04
N PRO A 85 -12.20 -14.24 1.45
CA PRO A 85 -13.21 -15.05 0.76
C PRO A 85 -14.55 -14.32 0.70
N SER A 86 -15.32 -14.45 -0.38
CA SER A 86 -16.58 -13.71 -0.58
C SER A 86 -17.57 -13.84 0.59
N ARG A 87 -17.58 -14.99 1.28
CA ARG A 87 -18.38 -15.21 2.51
C ARG A 87 -18.05 -14.26 3.68
N ARG A 88 -16.87 -13.63 3.68
CA ARG A 88 -16.40 -12.67 4.69
C ARG A 88 -16.45 -11.22 4.21
N ALA A 89 -16.76 -10.95 2.94
CA ALA A 89 -16.75 -9.60 2.38
C ALA A 89 -17.66 -8.64 3.17
N ALA A 90 -18.89 -9.07 3.49
CA ALA A 90 -19.82 -8.26 4.29
C ALA A 90 -19.29 -7.92 5.69
N ALA A 91 -18.55 -8.82 6.34
CA ALA A 91 -17.96 -8.57 7.66
C ALA A 91 -16.79 -7.57 7.56
N ARG A 92 -15.95 -7.71 6.54
CA ARG A 92 -14.87 -6.75 6.22
C ARG A 92 -15.43 -5.36 5.96
N ASP A 93 -16.45 -5.27 5.12
CA ASP A 93 -17.03 -4.00 4.73
C ASP A 93 -17.75 -3.33 5.91
N LYS A 94 -18.39 -4.12 6.78
CA LYS A 94 -18.95 -3.62 8.04
C LYS A 94 -17.87 -3.05 8.96
N LEU A 95 -16.76 -3.76 9.14
CA LEU A 95 -15.62 -3.29 9.95
C LEU A 95 -15.03 -1.99 9.38
N ALA A 96 -14.79 -1.95 8.06
CA ALA A 96 -14.31 -0.76 7.37
C ALA A 96 -15.26 0.43 7.60
N GLY A 97 -16.57 0.22 7.42
CA GLY A 97 -17.59 1.22 7.66
C GLY A 97 -17.59 1.76 9.09
N THR A 98 -17.51 0.88 10.10
CA THR A 98 -17.40 1.28 11.51
C THR A 98 -16.15 2.13 11.75
N ARG A 99 -15.00 1.71 11.23
CA ARG A 99 -13.73 2.45 11.40
C ARG A 99 -13.72 3.82 10.73
N LEU A 100 -14.31 3.93 9.56
CA LEU A 100 -14.47 5.21 8.88
C LEU A 100 -15.37 6.17 9.65
N VAL A 101 -16.43 5.66 10.30
CA VAL A 101 -17.30 6.46 11.19
C VAL A 101 -16.53 6.95 12.42
N ASP A 102 -15.66 6.11 12.97
CA ASP A 102 -14.79 6.46 14.10
C ASP A 102 -13.61 7.38 13.70
N GLY A 103 -13.52 7.76 12.42
CA GLY A 103 -12.46 8.64 11.91
C GLY A 103 -11.12 7.94 11.67
N THR A 104 -11.07 6.60 11.69
CA THR A 104 -9.88 5.83 11.33
C THR A 104 -9.85 5.62 9.80
N PRO A 105 -8.82 6.09 9.08
CA PRO A 105 -8.69 5.80 7.66
C PRO A 105 -8.47 4.31 7.39
N VAL A 106 -8.96 3.82 6.25
CA VAL A 106 -8.92 2.41 5.88
C VAL A 106 -8.34 2.23 4.47
N VAL A 107 -7.37 1.34 4.33
CA VAL A 107 -6.96 0.77 3.04
C VAL A 107 -7.69 -0.57 2.88
N LEU A 108 -8.58 -0.65 1.91
CA LEU A 108 -9.35 -1.85 1.59
C LEU A 108 -8.78 -2.49 0.33
N GLN A 109 -8.21 -3.68 0.46
CA GLN A 109 -7.70 -4.41 -0.70
C GLN A 109 -8.76 -5.37 -1.24
N LEU A 110 -9.00 -5.28 -2.55
CA LEU A 110 -10.03 -6.00 -3.29
C LEU A 110 -9.44 -6.64 -4.55
N PHE A 111 -10.15 -7.58 -5.16
CA PHE A 111 -9.83 -8.02 -6.52
C PHE A 111 -10.62 -7.24 -7.60
N PRO A 112 -10.12 -7.12 -8.84
CA PRO A 112 -10.87 -6.49 -9.92
C PRO A 112 -12.24 -7.14 -10.15
N GLY A 113 -13.29 -6.32 -10.15
CA GLY A 113 -14.68 -6.75 -10.24
C GLY A 113 -15.30 -7.23 -8.93
N GLU A 114 -14.59 -7.18 -7.80
CA GLU A 114 -15.18 -7.37 -6.48
C GLU A 114 -15.94 -6.11 -6.05
N GLU A 115 -17.21 -6.28 -5.69
CA GLU A 115 -18.04 -5.20 -5.14
C GLU A 115 -17.79 -5.02 -3.64
N SER A 116 -17.81 -3.78 -3.18
CA SER A 116 -17.79 -3.45 -1.75
C SER A 116 -18.98 -2.57 -1.39
N ALA A 117 -19.57 -2.84 -0.23
CA ALA A 117 -20.61 -2.00 0.36
C ALA A 117 -20.06 -0.75 1.07
N VAL A 118 -18.73 -0.62 1.18
CA VAL A 118 -18.08 0.56 1.74
C VAL A 118 -18.25 1.71 0.73
N PRO A 119 -18.82 2.86 1.14
CA PRO A 119 -18.99 3.99 0.22
C PRO A 119 -17.64 4.63 -0.12
N ALA A 120 -17.49 5.11 -1.35
CA ALA A 120 -16.33 5.89 -1.78
C ALA A 120 -16.37 7.30 -1.19
N VAL A 121 -15.86 7.44 0.03
CA VAL A 121 -15.80 8.70 0.80
C VAL A 121 -14.37 8.99 1.26
N SER A 122 -14.13 10.20 1.79
CA SER A 122 -12.85 10.51 2.43
C SER A 122 -12.54 9.51 3.56
N GLY A 123 -11.27 9.11 3.65
CA GLY A 123 -10.79 8.15 4.64
C GLY A 123 -10.69 6.72 4.13
N VAL A 124 -11.28 6.36 3.00
CA VAL A 124 -11.08 5.04 2.39
C VAL A 124 -10.21 5.12 1.13
N ALA A 125 -9.25 4.21 1.01
CA ALA A 125 -8.59 3.91 -0.25
C ALA A 125 -8.88 2.47 -0.67
N PHE A 126 -9.49 2.31 -1.84
CA PHE A 126 -9.67 1.02 -2.49
C PHE A 126 -8.44 0.69 -3.31
N VAL A 127 -7.77 -0.41 -2.97
CA VAL A 127 -6.59 -0.92 -3.66
C VAL A 127 -6.92 -2.25 -4.33
N TYR A 128 -6.88 -2.31 -5.65
CA TYR A 128 -7.24 -3.49 -6.43
C TYR A 128 -6.00 -4.32 -6.75
N ASP A 129 -5.97 -5.55 -6.23
CA ASP A 129 -4.90 -6.51 -6.44
C ASP A 129 -4.99 -7.18 -7.81
N LEU A 130 -4.07 -6.82 -8.69
CA LEU A 130 -4.04 -7.32 -10.05
C LEU A 130 -3.39 -8.71 -10.16
N LEU A 131 -2.70 -9.20 -9.11
CA LEU A 131 -1.87 -10.41 -9.19
C LEU A 131 -2.62 -11.63 -9.75
N PRO A 132 -3.86 -11.98 -9.30
CA PRO A 132 -4.59 -13.09 -9.92
C PRO A 132 -4.83 -12.92 -11.41
N ALA A 133 -5.18 -11.71 -11.85
CA ALA A 133 -5.49 -11.42 -13.24
C ALA A 133 -4.22 -11.48 -14.10
N LEU A 134 -3.12 -10.92 -13.61
CA LEU A 134 -1.81 -10.94 -14.28
C LEU A 134 -1.29 -12.37 -14.44
N LEU A 135 -1.35 -13.18 -13.39
CA LEU A 135 -0.93 -14.59 -13.44
C LEU A 135 -1.82 -15.43 -14.36
N ALA A 136 -3.11 -15.13 -14.44
CA ALA A 136 -4.04 -15.78 -15.37
C ALA A 136 -3.95 -15.24 -16.80
N ARG A 137 -3.17 -14.18 -17.05
CA ARG A 137 -3.13 -13.42 -18.32
C ARG A 137 -4.52 -12.95 -18.78
N ASP A 138 -5.42 -12.70 -17.82
CA ASP A 138 -6.79 -12.23 -18.05
C ASP A 138 -6.83 -10.70 -17.92
N LEU A 139 -6.35 -10.01 -18.96
CA LEU A 139 -6.27 -8.55 -18.97
C LEU A 139 -7.65 -7.86 -19.07
N ASP A 140 -8.70 -8.58 -19.45
CA ASP A 140 -10.06 -8.04 -19.45
C ASP A 140 -10.54 -7.78 -18.01
N ARG A 141 -9.98 -8.46 -17.01
CA ARG A 141 -10.26 -8.15 -15.59
C ARG A 141 -9.70 -6.81 -15.16
N LEU A 142 -8.61 -6.30 -15.74
CA LEU A 142 -8.07 -4.99 -15.37
C LEU A 142 -9.08 -3.88 -15.66
N ALA A 143 -9.91 -4.05 -16.71
CA ALA A 143 -11.00 -3.12 -17.03
C ALA A 143 -12.15 -3.12 -16.00
N LYS A 144 -12.15 -4.06 -15.04
CA LYS A 144 -13.14 -4.13 -13.95
C LYS A 144 -12.69 -3.36 -12.71
N VAL A 145 -11.53 -2.72 -12.73
CA VAL A 145 -11.14 -1.78 -11.69
C VAL A 145 -11.99 -0.51 -11.85
N PRO A 146 -12.72 -0.05 -10.80
CA PRO A 146 -13.53 1.15 -10.90
C PRO A 146 -12.71 2.42 -11.16
N ALA A 147 -13.32 3.36 -11.88
CA ALA A 147 -12.74 4.68 -12.13
C ALA A 147 -12.41 5.40 -10.82
N GLY A 148 -11.26 6.07 -10.79
CA GLY A 148 -10.69 6.70 -9.59
C GLY A 148 -10.02 5.72 -8.63
N GLY A 149 -10.10 4.41 -8.87
CA GLY A 149 -9.47 3.38 -8.05
C GLY A 149 -7.93 3.44 -8.08
N THR A 150 -7.32 2.74 -7.14
CA THR A 150 -5.88 2.47 -7.12
C THR A 150 -5.65 1.00 -7.39
N ALA A 151 -4.73 0.66 -8.28
CA ALA A 151 -4.34 -0.72 -8.53
C ALA A 151 -2.94 -1.00 -7.97
N VAL A 152 -2.68 -2.25 -7.58
CA VAL A 152 -1.33 -2.73 -7.26
C VAL A 152 -0.84 -3.65 -8.38
N TRP A 153 0.33 -3.35 -8.92
CA TRP A 153 1.00 -4.18 -9.90
C TRP A 153 2.15 -4.94 -9.25
N THR A 154 1.96 -6.24 -9.05
CA THR A 154 3.01 -7.08 -8.45
C THR A 154 4.06 -7.43 -9.50
N LEU A 155 5.34 -7.15 -9.24
CA LEU A 155 6.47 -7.39 -10.14
C LEU A 155 7.20 -8.69 -9.78
N ILE A 156 6.94 -9.76 -10.53
CA ILE A 156 7.55 -11.08 -10.32
C ILE A 156 8.29 -11.47 -11.60
N SER A 157 9.58 -11.74 -11.47
CA SER A 157 10.46 -12.10 -12.58
C SER A 157 9.92 -13.31 -13.35
N GLY A 158 9.84 -13.20 -14.68
CA GLY A 158 9.31 -14.21 -15.59
C GLY A 158 7.78 -14.35 -15.62
N LEU A 159 7.04 -13.66 -14.75
CA LEU A 159 5.57 -13.78 -14.68
C LEU A 159 4.86 -12.49 -15.01
N THR A 160 5.28 -11.38 -14.42
CA THR A 160 4.58 -10.08 -14.49
C THR A 160 5.52 -8.92 -14.79
N ASP A 161 6.72 -9.23 -15.30
CA ASP A 161 7.83 -8.31 -15.59
C ASP A 161 8.03 -8.01 -17.08
N ASP A 162 7.16 -8.53 -17.93
CA ASP A 162 7.22 -8.29 -19.37
C ASP A 162 6.81 -6.83 -19.72
N PRO A 163 7.66 -6.05 -20.43
CA PRO A 163 7.33 -4.66 -20.77
C PRO A 163 6.11 -4.52 -21.68
N GLY A 164 5.83 -5.50 -22.54
CA GLY A 164 4.63 -5.50 -23.38
C GLY A 164 3.35 -5.63 -22.55
N LEU A 165 3.37 -6.53 -21.56
CA LEU A 165 2.32 -6.68 -20.55
C LEU A 165 2.13 -5.39 -19.75
N TRP A 166 3.21 -4.72 -19.35
CA TRP A 166 3.12 -3.45 -18.61
C TRP A 166 2.40 -2.39 -19.44
N ASP A 167 2.80 -2.21 -20.70
CA ASP A 167 2.20 -1.20 -21.58
C ASP A 167 0.71 -1.48 -21.84
N GLU A 168 0.36 -2.71 -22.21
CA GLU A 168 -1.04 -3.08 -22.45
C GLU A 168 -1.89 -2.97 -21.17
N GLY A 169 -1.36 -3.43 -20.04
CA GLY A 169 -2.06 -3.38 -18.76
C GLY A 169 -2.28 -1.94 -18.27
N CYS A 170 -1.27 -1.09 -18.35
CA CYS A 170 -1.39 0.32 -18.01
C CYS A 170 -2.38 1.04 -18.92
N ALA A 171 -2.37 0.78 -20.22
CA ALA A 171 -3.34 1.36 -21.15
C ALA A 171 -4.78 0.98 -20.78
N ARG A 172 -5.03 -0.29 -20.41
CA ARG A 172 -6.35 -0.76 -19.96
C ARG A 172 -6.79 -0.13 -18.64
N LEU A 173 -5.89 -0.02 -17.67
CA LEU A 173 -6.18 0.64 -16.39
C LEU A 173 -6.51 2.13 -16.60
N ALA A 174 -5.73 2.83 -17.43
CA ALA A 174 -5.99 4.21 -17.78
C ALA A 174 -7.35 4.38 -18.49
N ALA A 175 -7.67 3.49 -19.44
CA ALA A 175 -8.97 3.48 -20.12
C ALA A 175 -10.16 3.19 -19.16
N ALA A 176 -9.94 2.41 -18.11
CA ALA A 176 -10.92 2.18 -17.05
C ALA A 176 -11.05 3.38 -16.07
N GLY A 177 -10.23 4.41 -16.24
CA GLY A 177 -10.22 5.60 -15.40
C GLY A 177 -9.50 5.38 -14.05
N VAL A 178 -8.66 4.36 -13.94
CA VAL A 178 -7.81 4.15 -12.75
C VAL A 178 -6.91 5.37 -12.58
N ARG A 179 -6.77 5.86 -11.34
CA ARG A 179 -5.98 7.07 -11.06
C ARG A 179 -4.52 6.72 -10.77
N CYS A 180 -4.32 5.66 -10.01
CA CYS A 180 -3.03 5.29 -9.45
C CYS A 180 -2.74 3.82 -9.72
N VAL A 181 -1.51 3.51 -10.11
CA VAL A 181 -1.00 2.14 -10.10
C VAL A 181 0.35 2.13 -9.38
N GLN A 182 0.41 1.40 -8.28
CA GLN A 182 1.62 1.29 -7.48
C GLN A 182 2.25 -0.08 -7.71
N ALA A 183 3.51 -0.09 -8.13
CA ALA A 183 4.27 -1.33 -8.27
C ALA A 183 4.71 -1.85 -6.91
N VAL A 184 4.73 -3.18 -6.75
CA VAL A 184 5.31 -3.86 -5.60
C VAL A 184 6.14 -5.03 -6.09
N ALA A 185 7.44 -5.01 -5.81
CA ALA A 185 8.31 -6.17 -6.03
C ALA A 185 8.36 -7.01 -4.73
N PRO A 186 7.65 -8.16 -4.64
CA PRO A 186 7.57 -8.90 -3.40
C PRO A 186 8.90 -9.59 -3.05
N GLU A 187 9.20 -9.64 -1.76
CA GLU A 187 10.20 -10.56 -1.25
C GLU A 187 9.62 -11.99 -1.30
N LEU A 188 10.14 -12.82 -2.21
CA LEU A 188 9.68 -14.20 -2.42
C LEU A 188 10.55 -15.20 -1.66
N GLU A 189 9.94 -15.95 -0.74
CA GLU A 189 10.59 -17.09 -0.09
C GLU A 189 10.81 -18.24 -1.09
N PRO A 190 11.76 -19.17 -0.84
CA PRO A 190 11.93 -20.35 -1.69
C PRO A 190 10.65 -21.17 -1.86
N SER A 191 9.79 -21.21 -0.83
CA SER A 191 8.50 -21.90 -0.88
C SER A 191 7.49 -21.21 -1.82
N ASP A 192 7.56 -19.89 -1.92
CA ASP A 192 6.72 -19.10 -2.83
C ASP A 192 7.15 -19.30 -4.28
N ARG A 193 8.45 -19.17 -4.54
CA ARG A 193 9.04 -19.39 -5.88
C ARG A 193 8.69 -20.76 -6.42
N ARG A 194 8.80 -21.80 -5.59
CA ARG A 194 8.43 -23.17 -5.95
C ARG A 194 6.94 -23.29 -6.30
N ARG A 195 6.04 -22.74 -5.48
CA ARG A 195 4.59 -22.78 -5.76
C ARG A 195 4.22 -22.04 -7.03
N LEU A 196 4.84 -20.89 -7.28
CA LEU A 196 4.65 -20.12 -8.50
C LEU A 196 5.10 -20.92 -9.72
N ALA A 197 6.29 -21.52 -9.66
CA ALA A 197 6.82 -22.38 -10.72
C ALA A 197 5.90 -23.58 -10.98
N GLU A 198 5.51 -24.33 -9.94
CA GLU A 198 4.66 -25.52 -10.08
C GLU A 198 3.27 -25.21 -10.69
N ARG A 199 2.72 -24.02 -10.44
CA ARG A 199 1.36 -23.66 -10.87
C ARG A 199 1.29 -22.90 -12.19
N TRP A 200 2.34 -22.15 -12.55
CA TRP A 200 2.34 -21.29 -13.75
C TRP A 200 3.47 -21.55 -14.73
N ALA A 201 4.30 -22.58 -14.50
CA ALA A 201 5.16 -23.05 -15.58
C ALA A 201 4.28 -23.62 -16.70
N SER A 202 4.37 -23.00 -17.88
CA SER A 202 3.78 -23.54 -19.10
C SER A 202 4.63 -24.71 -19.61
N GLU A 203 3.98 -25.73 -20.18
CA GLU A 203 4.67 -26.86 -20.80
C GLU A 203 5.78 -26.38 -21.75
N GLY A 204 7.02 -26.82 -21.52
CA GLY A 204 8.18 -26.47 -22.34
C GLY A 204 8.86 -25.14 -22.01
N LYS A 205 8.43 -24.45 -20.94
CA LYS A 205 9.13 -23.27 -20.37
C LYS A 205 9.42 -23.41 -18.88
N GLU A 206 9.39 -24.63 -18.34
CA GLU A 206 9.62 -24.86 -16.91
C GLU A 206 11.00 -24.34 -16.46
N ASP A 207 12.05 -24.63 -17.24
CA ASP A 207 13.41 -24.22 -16.94
C ASP A 207 13.61 -22.70 -17.00
N GLU A 208 12.94 -22.01 -17.93
CA GLU A 208 13.02 -20.56 -18.08
C GLU A 208 12.35 -19.83 -16.91
N LEU A 209 11.15 -20.27 -16.52
CA LEU A 209 10.45 -19.69 -15.38
C LEU A 209 11.17 -19.99 -14.06
N PHE A 210 11.72 -21.20 -13.92
CA PHE A 210 12.54 -21.55 -12.77
C PHE A 210 13.77 -20.64 -12.68
N ASP A 211 14.52 -20.46 -13.77
CA ASP A 211 15.66 -19.54 -13.81
C ASP A 211 15.24 -18.11 -13.42
N ALA A 212 14.13 -17.61 -13.97
CA ALA A 212 13.63 -16.29 -13.66
C ALA A 212 13.30 -16.10 -12.17
N LEU A 213 12.61 -17.05 -11.54
CA LEU A 213 12.19 -16.94 -10.14
C LEU A 213 13.33 -17.14 -9.14
N PHE A 214 14.35 -17.93 -9.49
CA PHE A 214 15.41 -18.30 -8.56
C PHE A 214 16.72 -17.53 -8.77
N HIS A 215 16.99 -17.03 -9.97
CA HIS A 215 18.30 -16.50 -10.33
C HIS A 215 18.29 -15.06 -10.85
N ARG A 216 17.16 -14.54 -11.34
CA ARG A 216 17.08 -13.14 -11.80
C ARG A 216 16.79 -12.20 -10.64
N GLU A 217 17.28 -10.98 -10.76
CA GLU A 217 16.89 -9.88 -9.87
C GLU A 217 15.40 -9.54 -10.08
N PRO A 218 14.70 -9.06 -9.03
CA PRO A 218 13.36 -8.54 -9.19
C PRO A 218 13.34 -7.33 -10.13
N PRO A 219 12.27 -7.14 -10.92
CA PRO A 219 12.13 -5.96 -11.76
C PRO A 219 12.06 -4.70 -10.90
N ARG A 220 12.67 -3.61 -11.38
CA ARG A 220 12.68 -2.34 -10.63
C ARG A 220 11.31 -1.69 -10.69
N GLU A 221 10.77 -1.30 -9.54
CA GLU A 221 9.49 -0.57 -9.44
C GLU A 221 9.49 0.74 -10.25
N ARG A 222 10.66 1.39 -10.35
CA ARG A 222 10.84 2.62 -11.12
C ARG A 222 10.57 2.43 -12.61
N ASP A 223 11.02 1.32 -13.20
CA ASP A 223 10.86 1.07 -14.63
C ASP A 223 9.38 0.88 -14.99
N PHE A 224 8.65 0.15 -14.17
CA PHE A 224 7.19 0.06 -14.31
C PHE A 224 6.51 1.41 -14.09
N ALA A 225 6.92 2.17 -13.06
CA ALA A 225 6.33 3.47 -12.76
C ALA A 225 6.46 4.46 -13.93
N ARG A 226 7.58 4.44 -14.67
CA ARG A 226 7.77 5.21 -15.91
C ARG A 226 6.73 4.82 -16.96
N VAL A 227 6.55 3.53 -17.22
CA VAL A 227 5.54 3.04 -18.17
C VAL A 227 4.15 3.49 -17.76
N ALA A 228 3.77 3.29 -16.50
CA ALA A 228 2.49 3.72 -15.96
C ALA A 228 2.25 5.23 -16.11
N HIS A 229 3.27 6.05 -15.85
CA HIS A 229 3.19 7.50 -15.95
C HIS A 229 2.94 7.98 -17.38
N ARG A 230 3.51 7.33 -18.40
CA ARG A 230 3.21 7.65 -19.81
C ARG A 230 1.75 7.46 -20.18
N HIS A 231 1.04 6.58 -19.45
CA HIS A 231 -0.41 6.37 -19.57
C HIS A 231 -1.23 7.27 -18.64
N GLY A 232 -0.62 8.24 -17.97
CA GLY A 232 -1.29 9.19 -17.08
C GLY A 232 -1.62 8.64 -15.69
N LEU A 233 -1.06 7.49 -15.31
CA LEU A 233 -1.29 6.88 -13.99
C LEU A 233 -0.26 7.39 -12.99
N THR A 234 -0.70 7.78 -11.79
CA THR A 234 0.22 8.19 -10.72
C THR A 234 0.88 6.96 -10.06
N PRO A 235 2.17 7.01 -9.72
CA PRO A 235 2.89 5.85 -9.18
C PRO A 235 2.72 5.60 -7.67
N PHE A 236 2.20 6.58 -6.92
CA PHE A 236 2.07 6.49 -5.46
C PHE A 236 0.66 6.84 -5.01
N LEU A 237 0.11 5.98 -4.14
CA LEU A 237 -1.13 6.27 -3.43
C LEU A 237 -0.91 7.41 -2.43
N ALA A 238 -1.74 8.44 -2.49
CA ALA A 238 -1.77 9.48 -1.46
C ALA A 238 -2.33 8.90 -0.15
N ARG A 239 -1.80 9.35 1.00
CA ARG A 239 -2.26 8.91 2.32
C ARG A 239 -3.77 9.12 2.47
N PRO A 240 -4.56 8.09 2.78
CA PRO A 240 -5.97 8.25 3.10
C PRO A 240 -6.10 9.13 4.35
N LEU A 241 -6.78 10.27 4.22
CA LEU A 241 -6.97 11.21 5.32
C LEU A 241 -8.28 10.93 6.05
N PRO A 242 -8.30 11.02 7.39
CA PRO A 242 -9.50 10.76 8.17
C PRO A 242 -10.64 11.70 7.76
N ARG A 243 -11.89 11.24 7.92
CA ARG A 243 -13.04 12.08 7.58
C ARG A 243 -13.17 13.22 8.61
N PRO A 244 -13.46 14.47 8.19
CA PRO A 244 -13.82 15.53 9.12
C PRO A 244 -14.97 15.08 10.05
N PRO A 245 -14.96 15.47 11.33
CA PRO A 245 -14.23 16.59 11.92
C PRO A 245 -12.96 16.19 12.72
N VAL A 246 -12.17 15.21 12.25
CA VAL A 246 -10.91 14.86 12.93
C VAL A 246 -9.97 16.08 12.96
N LEU A 247 -9.59 16.48 14.17
CA LEU A 247 -8.66 17.60 14.41
C LEU A 247 -7.31 17.31 13.76
N ARG A 248 -6.63 18.37 13.30
CA ARG A 248 -5.26 18.31 12.75
C ARG A 248 -5.12 17.40 11.52
N ILE A 249 -6.16 17.36 10.69
CA ILE A 249 -6.11 16.66 9.40
C ILE A 249 -4.99 17.20 8.51
N GLU A 250 -4.71 18.50 8.56
CA GLU A 250 -3.62 19.12 7.79
C GLU A 250 -2.24 18.65 8.26
N ASN A 251 -2.02 18.43 9.57
CA ASN A 251 -0.78 17.80 10.04
C ASN A 251 -0.57 16.43 9.37
N ARG A 252 -1.63 15.61 9.25
CA ARG A 252 -1.52 14.28 8.62
C ARG A 252 -1.21 14.38 7.13
N ARG A 253 -1.74 15.40 6.45
CA ARG A 253 -1.44 15.70 5.05
C ARG A 253 0.02 16.13 4.88
N ILE A 254 0.48 17.08 5.69
CA ILE A 254 1.86 17.56 5.70
C ILE A 254 2.82 16.41 5.99
N GLY A 255 2.57 15.64 7.05
CA GLY A 255 3.37 14.46 7.40
C GLY A 255 3.42 13.43 6.27
N GLY A 256 2.31 13.19 5.58
CA GLY A 256 2.26 12.33 4.39
C GLY A 256 3.14 12.83 3.23
N ILE A 257 3.15 14.14 2.98
CA ILE A 257 4.02 14.73 1.95
C ILE A 257 5.49 14.59 2.32
N LEU A 258 5.87 14.90 3.56
CA LEU A 258 7.26 14.75 4.03
C LEU A 258 7.75 13.30 3.97
N ALA A 259 6.90 12.34 4.34
CA ALA A 259 7.23 10.92 4.22
C ALA A 259 7.35 10.45 2.76
N THR A 260 6.62 11.06 1.82
CA THR A 260 6.77 10.78 0.39
C THR A 260 8.10 11.33 -0.15
N ILE A 261 8.50 12.53 0.28
CA ILE A 261 9.82 13.11 -0.02
C ILE A 261 10.94 12.19 0.48
N ALA A 262 10.80 11.67 1.70
CA ALA A 262 11.76 10.72 2.29
C ALA A 262 11.87 9.43 1.45
N GLU A 263 10.73 8.82 1.12
CA GLU A 263 10.65 7.58 0.33
C GLU A 263 11.28 7.75 -1.05
N LEU A 264 10.92 8.83 -1.77
CA LEU A 264 11.49 9.11 -3.09
C LEU A 264 13.00 9.36 -3.02
N SER A 265 13.47 10.05 -1.97
CA SER A 265 14.89 10.27 -1.76
C SER A 265 15.66 8.95 -1.62
N LEU A 266 15.14 8.00 -0.84
CA LEU A 266 15.74 6.66 -0.69
C LEU A 266 15.72 5.88 -2.02
N ARG A 267 14.58 5.88 -2.71
CA ARG A 267 14.42 5.19 -4.01
C ARG A 267 15.36 5.72 -5.09
N LEU A 268 15.69 7.00 -5.02
CA LEU A 268 16.65 7.66 -5.90
C LEU A 268 18.11 7.52 -5.45
N GLY A 269 18.38 6.77 -4.38
CA GLY A 269 19.73 6.60 -3.84
C GLY A 269 20.34 7.87 -3.25
N ARG A 270 19.52 8.85 -2.85
CA ARG A 270 19.99 10.04 -2.13
C ARG A 270 20.39 9.68 -0.69
N SER A 271 20.92 10.66 0.05
CA SER A 271 21.42 10.46 1.42
C SER A 271 20.37 9.84 2.36
N GLU A 272 20.70 8.68 2.93
CA GLU A 272 19.86 8.00 3.93
C GLU A 272 19.63 8.87 5.17
N ALA A 273 20.67 9.56 5.65
CA ALA A 273 20.57 10.45 6.81
C ALA A 273 19.55 11.58 6.57
N GLN A 274 19.54 12.16 5.37
CA GLN A 274 18.57 13.19 5.01
C GLN A 274 17.15 12.62 4.89
N ALA A 275 16.98 11.45 4.28
CA ALA A 275 15.67 10.78 4.20
C ALA A 275 15.12 10.42 5.60
N GLN A 276 15.98 9.94 6.50
CA GLN A 276 15.61 9.69 7.89
C GLN A 276 15.15 10.96 8.60
N ALA A 277 15.82 12.11 8.37
CA ALA A 277 15.38 13.39 8.91
C ALA A 277 13.95 13.77 8.45
N TRP A 278 13.64 13.57 7.17
CA TRP A 278 12.28 13.77 6.63
C TRP A 278 11.25 12.83 7.28
N PHE A 279 11.57 11.55 7.45
CA PHE A 279 10.69 10.61 8.18
C PHE A 279 10.49 11.00 9.64
N HIS A 280 11.54 11.47 10.31
CA HIS A 280 11.45 11.95 11.69
C HIS A 280 10.55 13.19 11.79
N ALA A 281 10.70 14.14 10.88
CA ALA A 281 9.83 15.32 10.79
C ALA A 281 8.37 14.92 10.55
N ALA A 282 8.12 14.05 9.56
CA ALA A 282 6.78 13.53 9.27
C ALA A 282 6.12 12.92 10.52
N ARG A 283 6.86 12.08 11.26
CA ARG A 283 6.38 11.44 12.49
C ARG A 283 6.15 12.43 13.62
N TRP A 284 7.00 13.45 13.76
CA TRP A 284 6.80 14.48 14.76
C TRP A 284 5.53 15.29 14.46
N ILE A 285 5.32 15.68 13.20
CA ILE A 285 4.11 16.40 12.76
C ILE A 285 2.85 15.56 13.01
N ASP A 286 2.91 14.26 12.73
CA ASP A 286 1.78 13.34 12.95
C ASP A 286 1.37 13.21 14.42
N THR A 287 2.33 13.37 15.34
CA THR A 287 2.11 13.11 16.78
C THR A 287 2.00 14.38 17.62
N THR A 288 2.30 15.54 17.05
CA THR A 288 2.33 16.80 17.79
C THR A 288 0.93 17.30 18.15
N HIS A 289 0.89 18.13 19.20
CA HIS A 289 -0.33 18.81 19.64
C HIS A 289 -0.53 20.17 18.98
N TYR A 290 0.51 20.69 18.31
CA TYR A 290 0.45 21.93 17.55
C TYR A 290 -0.29 21.74 16.22
N GLU A 291 -1.05 22.75 15.80
CA GLU A 291 -1.56 22.88 14.44
C GLU A 291 -0.43 23.48 13.59
N VAL A 292 0.24 22.63 12.82
CA VAL A 292 1.51 23.01 12.16
C VAL A 292 1.28 24.03 11.05
N ASP A 293 0.15 23.94 10.37
CA ASP A 293 -0.34 24.93 9.40
C ASP A 293 -0.55 26.30 10.07
N ALA A 294 -1.24 26.35 11.21
CA ALA A 294 -1.43 27.61 11.95
C ALA A 294 -0.10 28.22 12.42
N VAL A 295 0.83 27.38 12.92
CA VAL A 295 2.18 27.84 13.31
C VAL A 295 2.97 28.36 12.10
N ALA A 296 2.76 27.79 10.92
CA ALA A 296 3.36 28.26 9.67
C ALA A 296 2.79 29.60 9.21
N ASP A 297 1.47 29.77 9.24
CA ASP A 297 0.78 31.02 8.88
C ASP A 297 1.23 32.20 9.74
N GLU A 298 1.56 31.94 11.01
CA GLU A 298 2.11 32.96 11.92
C GLU A 298 3.62 33.22 11.74
N GLY A 299 4.29 32.50 10.82
CA GLY A 299 5.74 32.61 10.59
C GLY A 299 6.60 32.02 11.71
N ASN A 300 6.03 31.15 12.54
CA ASN A 300 6.64 30.68 13.79
C ASN A 300 7.28 29.27 13.69
N LEU A 301 7.43 28.69 12.49
CA LEU A 301 8.00 27.34 12.31
C LEU A 301 9.38 27.15 12.96
N ALA A 302 10.14 28.21 13.17
CA ALA A 302 11.45 28.15 13.84
C ALA A 302 11.40 27.66 15.29
N VAL A 303 10.23 27.69 15.95
CA VAL A 303 10.05 27.15 17.32
C VAL A 303 9.82 25.63 17.33
N LEU A 304 9.55 25.04 16.16
CA LEU A 304 9.31 23.60 16.03
C LEU A 304 10.65 22.87 15.86
N PRO A 305 10.78 21.63 16.36
CA PRO A 305 11.99 20.82 16.24
C PRO A 305 12.10 20.19 14.84
N LEU A 306 12.09 21.02 13.82
CA LEU A 306 12.19 20.64 12.41
C LEU A 306 13.51 21.16 11.83
N ASP A 307 14.20 20.30 11.09
CA ASP A 307 15.39 20.71 10.34
C ASP A 307 15.04 21.82 9.33
N PRO A 308 15.99 22.70 8.97
CA PRO A 308 15.73 23.84 8.10
C PRO A 308 14.99 23.46 6.79
N ALA A 309 15.46 22.44 6.09
CA ALA A 309 14.82 21.98 4.85
C ALA A 309 13.37 21.50 5.07
N CYS A 310 13.09 20.84 6.21
CA CYS A 310 11.73 20.44 6.56
C CYS A 310 10.84 21.64 6.83
N ARG A 311 11.36 22.68 7.51
CA ARG A 311 10.61 23.91 7.76
C ARG A 311 10.28 24.64 6.47
N ASP A 312 11.24 24.74 5.56
CA ASP A 312 11.04 25.41 4.27
C ASP A 312 9.96 24.69 3.44
N ALA A 313 10.01 23.35 3.38
CA ALA A 313 8.98 22.55 2.71
C ALA A 313 7.59 22.67 3.35
N VAL A 314 7.51 22.75 4.69
CA VAL A 314 6.23 22.96 5.39
C VAL A 314 5.67 24.34 5.09
N ALA A 315 6.50 25.38 5.12
CA ALA A 315 6.10 26.74 4.78
C ALA A 315 5.55 26.83 3.34
N GLU A 316 6.30 26.27 2.39
CA GLU A 316 5.91 26.23 0.97
C GLU A 316 4.58 25.48 0.78
N LEU A 317 4.41 24.34 1.45
CA LEU A 317 3.19 23.54 1.37
C LEU A 317 1.97 24.28 1.91
N VAL A 318 2.12 25.01 3.02
CA VAL A 318 1.03 25.79 3.62
C VAL A 318 0.67 26.98 2.74
N GLU A 319 1.67 27.68 2.20
CA GLU A 319 1.47 28.86 1.34
C GLU A 319 0.86 28.50 -0.02
N THR A 320 1.35 27.44 -0.66
CA THR A 320 1.06 27.15 -2.08
C THR A 320 0.20 25.90 -2.28
N GLY A 321 0.10 25.03 -1.28
CA GLY A 321 -0.51 23.71 -1.41
C GLY A 321 0.40 22.66 -2.06
N GLU A 322 1.62 23.03 -2.47
CA GLU A 322 2.59 22.20 -3.17
C GLU A 322 3.99 22.33 -2.55
N VAL A 323 4.91 21.42 -2.92
CA VAL A 323 6.33 21.48 -2.50
C VAL A 323 7.20 21.23 -3.73
N ALA A 324 8.01 22.20 -4.14
CA ALA A 324 8.86 22.08 -5.32
C ALA A 324 9.80 20.87 -5.24
N LEU A 325 10.34 20.58 -4.06
CA LEU A 325 11.20 19.41 -3.85
C LEU A 325 10.49 18.08 -4.14
N LEU A 326 9.19 17.95 -3.79
CA LEU A 326 8.43 16.74 -4.12
C LEU A 326 8.29 16.59 -5.64
N ASN A 327 7.99 17.68 -6.34
CA ASN A 327 7.87 17.69 -7.79
C ASN A 327 9.22 17.37 -8.48
N GLU A 328 10.34 17.89 -7.98
CA GLU A 328 11.69 17.56 -8.43
C GLU A 328 11.97 16.06 -8.26
N LEU A 329 11.72 15.51 -7.07
CA LEU A 329 11.96 14.10 -6.78
C LEU A 329 11.08 13.18 -7.63
N LEU A 330 9.80 13.52 -7.82
CA LEU A 330 8.91 12.77 -8.70
C LEU A 330 9.38 12.82 -10.15
N THR A 331 9.81 13.98 -10.63
CA THR A 331 10.35 14.15 -11.98
C THR A 331 11.62 13.32 -12.15
N ALA A 332 12.55 13.35 -11.20
CA ALA A 332 13.74 12.52 -11.22
C ALA A 332 13.40 11.02 -11.18
N TYR A 333 12.44 10.62 -10.34
CA TYR A 333 11.98 9.22 -10.26
C TYR A 333 11.37 8.73 -11.56
N LEU A 334 10.67 9.59 -12.30
CA LEU A 334 9.99 9.25 -13.56
C LEU A 334 10.82 9.55 -14.81
N GLY A 335 11.90 10.32 -14.71
CA GLY A 335 12.81 10.63 -15.81
C GLY A 335 13.67 9.42 -16.19
N ASP A 336 14.25 9.44 -17.40
CA ASP A 336 15.10 8.38 -17.94
C ASP A 336 16.46 8.34 -17.22
N ASP A 337 17.10 7.17 -17.16
CA ASP A 337 18.43 7.00 -16.53
C ASP A 337 19.59 7.54 -17.39
N ASP A 338 19.32 8.05 -18.59
CA ASP A 338 20.32 8.51 -19.56
C ASP A 338 20.92 9.91 -19.25
N ASP A 339 20.41 10.61 -18.22
CA ASP A 339 20.88 11.93 -17.79
C ASP A 339 21.79 11.91 -16.54
N ALA A 340 22.33 10.74 -16.15
CA ALA A 340 23.19 10.59 -14.96
C ALA A 340 24.67 10.33 -15.28
#